data_AF-A0A354BEV7-F1
#
_entry.id   AF-A0A354BEV7-F1
#
_cell.length_a   1.000
_cell.length_b   1.000
_cell.length_c   1.000
_cell.angle_alpha   90.00
_cell.angle_beta   90.00
_cell.angle_gamma   90.00
#
_symmetry.space_group_name_H-M   'P 1'
#
loop_
_entity.id
_entity.type
_entity.pdbx_description
1 polymer ?
#
loop_
_entity_poly.entity_id
_entity_poly.type
_entity_poly.pdbx_seq_one_letter_code
_entity_poly.pdbx_strand_id
1 'polypeptide(L)'
;MFIAAAVNKPTLDLLARSSEVVVDSAVLPWIRKVDYLLEVMLNALAISQPSSVMMAQPTDVNLSGGGIGFVSLQEFAADDQLAVKLILPPFTMIRVHVKVIRAVPVADGQGFTIATEFVDLTPDDQEHLIRHILHVQAQRLRAGRGQPN
;
A
#
# COMPACT_ATOMS: atom_id res chain seq x y z
N MET A 1 6.80 -20.80 -3.99
CA MET A 1 7.25 -20.47 -2.64
C MET A 1 6.52 -19.20 -2.19
N PHE A 2 5.62 -19.35 -1.22
CA PHE A 2 4.94 -18.37 -0.34
C PHE A 2 4.51 -16.97 -0.85
N ILE A 3 3.24 -16.83 -1.26
CA ILE A 3 2.46 -15.55 -1.17
C ILE A 3 1.19 -15.72 -0.29
N ALA A 4 0.87 -16.93 0.15
CA ALA A 4 -0.28 -17.18 1.03
C ALA A 4 -0.08 -16.76 2.50
N ALA A 5 1.09 -16.21 2.87
CA ALA A 5 1.41 -15.94 4.27
C ALA A 5 0.88 -14.58 4.79
N ALA A 6 0.73 -13.56 3.93
CA ALA A 6 0.42 -12.21 4.40
C ALA A 6 -1.08 -11.95 4.65
N VAL A 7 -1.96 -12.68 3.98
CA VAL A 7 -3.42 -12.50 4.11
C VAL A 7 -4.06 -13.52 5.04
N ASN A 8 -3.38 -14.61 5.37
CA ASN A 8 -4.11 -15.78 5.86
C ASN A 8 -4.56 -15.71 7.32
N LYS A 9 -4.18 -14.76 8.19
CA LYS A 9 -4.80 -14.62 9.52
C LYS A 9 -4.25 -13.41 10.31
N PRO A 10 -4.78 -12.19 10.12
CA PRO A 10 -4.60 -11.16 11.14
C PRO A 10 -5.27 -11.57 12.47
N THR A 11 -6.42 -12.26 12.39
CA THR A 11 -7.21 -12.66 13.56
C THR A 11 -6.52 -13.74 14.41
N LEU A 12 -5.96 -14.81 13.81
CA LEU A 12 -5.27 -15.83 14.62
C LEU A 12 -3.97 -15.32 15.25
N ASP A 13 -3.26 -14.37 14.62
CA ASP A 13 -2.06 -13.77 15.20
C ASP A 13 -2.39 -12.84 16.38
N LEU A 14 -3.51 -12.10 16.29
CA LEU A 14 -4.06 -11.35 17.41
C LEU A 14 -4.45 -12.28 18.57
N LEU A 15 -5.14 -13.39 18.28
CA LEU A 15 -5.56 -14.38 19.28
C LEU A 15 -4.37 -15.09 19.95
N ALA A 16 -3.31 -15.37 19.20
CA ALA A 16 -2.09 -16.01 19.72
C ALA A 16 -1.29 -15.10 20.65
N ARG A 17 -1.37 -13.77 20.44
CA ARG A 17 -0.69 -12.76 21.27
C ARG A 17 -1.46 -12.39 22.54
N SER A 18 -2.78 -12.61 22.56
CA SER A 18 -3.68 -12.21 23.65
C SER A 18 -4.21 -13.42 24.44
N SER A 19 -3.31 -14.20 25.04
CA SER A 19 -3.66 -15.55 25.52
C SER A 19 -4.55 -15.62 26.78
N GLU A 20 -4.98 -14.51 27.40
CA GLU A 20 -5.72 -14.62 28.68
C GLU A 20 -6.99 -13.78 28.81
N VAL A 21 -7.17 -12.71 28.01
CA VAL A 21 -8.32 -11.78 28.18
C VAL A 21 -9.37 -11.92 27.07
N VAL A 22 -9.05 -12.56 25.95
CA VAL A 22 -9.90 -12.53 24.75
C VAL A 22 -10.81 -13.75 24.61
N VAL A 23 -10.48 -14.89 25.24
CA VAL A 23 -11.19 -16.16 25.03
C VAL A 23 -12.65 -16.16 25.53
N ASP A 24 -13.01 -15.26 26.46
CA ASP A 24 -14.38 -15.11 26.99
C ASP A 24 -15.07 -13.80 26.55
N SER A 25 -14.50 -13.11 25.56
CA SER A 25 -15.01 -11.82 25.10
C SER A 25 -16.20 -12.00 24.16
N ALA A 26 -17.35 -11.40 24.50
CA ALA A 26 -18.54 -11.28 23.65
C ALA A 26 -18.27 -10.64 22.28
N VAL A 27 -17.07 -10.08 22.06
CA VAL A 27 -16.61 -9.46 20.82
C VAL A 27 -16.07 -10.50 19.81
N LEU A 28 -15.63 -11.68 20.27
CA LEU A 28 -15.06 -12.71 19.41
C LEU A 28 -16.01 -13.21 18.30
N PRO A 29 -17.31 -13.48 18.58
CA PRO A 29 -18.25 -13.84 17.51
C PRO A 29 -18.41 -12.73 16.47
N TRP A 30 -18.34 -11.46 16.89
CA TRP A 30 -18.46 -10.32 15.98
C TRP A 30 -17.22 -10.14 15.11
N ILE A 31 -16.02 -10.31 15.65
CA ILE A 31 -14.77 -10.30 14.87
C ILE A 31 -14.81 -11.41 13.81
N ARG A 32 -15.22 -12.63 14.18
CA ARG A 32 -15.39 -13.73 13.24
C ARG A 32 -16.44 -13.45 12.16
N LYS A 33 -17.54 -12.78 12.53
CA LYS A 33 -18.56 -12.37 11.57
C LYS A 33 -18.04 -11.35 10.57
N VAL A 34 -17.25 -10.37 11.01
CA VAL A 34 -16.61 -9.39 10.12
C VAL A 34 -15.63 -10.08 9.17
N ASP A 35 -14.77 -10.97 9.69
CA ASP A 35 -13.83 -11.76 8.89
C ASP A 35 -14.54 -12.55 7.78
N TYR A 36 -15.62 -13.25 8.14
CA TYR A 36 -16.45 -13.98 7.19
C TYR A 36 -17.10 -13.06 6.14
N LEU A 37 -17.64 -11.91 6.54
CA LEU A 37 -18.25 -10.97 5.61
C LEU A 37 -17.21 -10.41 4.62
N LEU A 38 -15.99 -10.15 5.06
CA LEU A 38 -14.89 -9.73 4.20
C LEU A 38 -14.52 -10.82 3.19
N GLU A 39 -14.45 -12.08 3.63
CA GLU A 39 -14.19 -13.22 2.75
C GLU A 39 -15.30 -13.39 1.69
N VAL A 40 -16.57 -13.30 2.09
CA VAL A 40 -17.71 -13.38 1.15
C VAL A 40 -17.67 -12.23 0.15
N MET A 41 -17.42 -10.99 0.60
CA MET A 41 -17.29 -9.83 -0.28
C MET A 41 -16.13 -9.99 -1.27
N LEU A 42 -14.99 -10.48 -0.81
CA LEU A 42 -13.82 -10.72 -1.65
C LEU A 42 -14.11 -11.77 -2.73
N ASN A 43 -14.72 -12.89 -2.36
CA ASN A 43 -15.08 -13.96 -3.30
C ASN A 43 -16.12 -13.49 -4.32
N ALA A 44 -17.14 -12.73 -3.89
CA ALA A 44 -18.13 -12.16 -4.80
C ALA A 44 -17.51 -11.15 -5.79
N LEU A 45 -16.56 -10.33 -5.32
CA LEU A 45 -15.84 -9.41 -6.19
C LEU A 45 -14.93 -10.16 -7.18
N ALA A 46 -14.30 -11.26 -6.77
CA ALA A 46 -13.41 -12.06 -7.62
C ALA A 46 -14.17 -12.69 -8.79
N ILE A 47 -15.40 -13.15 -8.54
CA ILE A 47 -16.27 -13.74 -9.55
C ILE A 47 -16.81 -12.66 -10.50
N SER A 48 -17.22 -11.50 -9.98
CA SER A 48 -17.86 -10.44 -10.78
C SER A 48 -16.88 -9.55 -11.55
N GLN A 49 -15.69 -9.32 -11.01
CA GLN A 49 -14.67 -8.43 -11.58
C GLN A 49 -13.26 -8.99 -11.31
N PRO A 50 -12.84 -10.04 -12.04
CA PRO A 50 -11.55 -10.71 -11.80
C PRO A 50 -10.34 -9.76 -11.91
N SER A 51 -10.41 -8.73 -12.75
CA SER A 51 -9.37 -7.69 -12.86
C SER A 51 -9.36 -6.68 -11.71
N SER A 52 -10.49 -6.48 -11.02
CA SER A 52 -10.59 -5.61 -9.82
C SER A 52 -10.08 -6.31 -8.55
N VAL A 53 -9.98 -7.65 -8.57
CA VAL A 53 -9.39 -8.47 -7.49
C VAL A 53 -7.91 -8.79 -7.72
N MET A 54 -7.30 -8.27 -8.79
CA MET A 54 -5.85 -8.05 -8.77
C MET A 54 -5.55 -7.04 -7.67
N MET A 55 -5.33 -7.55 -6.47
CA MET A 55 -4.90 -6.78 -5.32
C MET A 55 -3.67 -6.00 -5.77
N ALA A 56 -3.72 -4.67 -5.60
CA ALA A 56 -2.54 -3.84 -5.74
C ALA A 56 -1.47 -4.46 -4.82
N GLN A 57 -0.42 -5.00 -5.41
CA GLN A 57 0.68 -5.56 -4.64
C GLN A 57 1.32 -4.40 -3.88
N PRO A 58 1.50 -4.50 -2.55
CA PRO A 58 2.26 -3.51 -1.81
C PRO A 58 3.61 -3.34 -2.51
N THR A 59 3.81 -2.16 -3.07
CA THR A 59 5.01 -1.82 -3.83
C THR A 59 5.77 -0.80 -3.01
N ASP A 60 7.06 -1.04 -2.80
CA ASP A 60 7.91 -0.05 -2.17
C ASP A 60 8.04 1.16 -3.10
N VAL A 61 7.63 2.31 -2.59
CA VAL A 61 7.64 3.57 -3.32
C VAL A 61 8.38 4.64 -2.54
N ASN A 62 9.09 5.50 -3.26
CA ASN A 62 9.59 6.75 -2.72
C ASN A 62 8.61 7.86 -3.11
N LEU A 63 8.00 8.48 -2.11
CA LEU A 63 6.96 9.47 -2.33
C LEU A 63 7.41 10.86 -1.84
N SER A 64 7.17 11.87 -2.66
CA SER A 64 7.42 13.28 -2.35
C SER A 64 6.20 14.13 -2.70
N GLY A 65 6.22 15.42 -2.35
CA GLY A 65 5.15 16.34 -2.73
C GLY A 65 5.05 16.59 -4.24
N GLY A 66 6.11 16.32 -5.02
CA GLY A 66 6.16 16.58 -6.46
C GLY A 66 6.09 15.34 -7.34
N GLY A 67 6.21 14.14 -6.78
CA GLY A 67 6.25 12.93 -7.59
C GLY A 67 6.42 11.64 -6.80
N ILE A 68 6.39 10.53 -7.53
CA ILE A 68 6.52 9.17 -7.01
C ILE A 68 7.60 8.42 -7.77
N GLY A 69 8.43 7.68 -7.03
CA GLY A 69 9.42 6.77 -7.57
C GLY A 69 9.11 5.33 -7.17
N PHE A 70 9.28 4.39 -8.09
CA PHE A 70 8.99 2.97 -7.88
C PHE A 70 9.87 2.10 -8.78
N VAL A 71 9.95 0.81 -8.48
CA VAL A 71 10.65 -0.16 -9.34
C VAL A 71 9.65 -0.83 -10.27
N SER A 72 10.00 -0.93 -11.55
CA SER A 72 9.22 -1.59 -12.59
C SER A 72 10.07 -2.65 -13.31
N LEU A 73 9.48 -3.77 -13.70
CA LEU A 73 10.14 -4.75 -14.58
C LEU A 73 10.24 -4.24 -16.03
N GLN A 74 9.37 -3.31 -16.41
CA GLN A 74 9.35 -2.67 -17.71
C GLN A 74 10.13 -1.34 -17.65
N GLU A 75 10.94 -1.08 -18.67
CA GLU A 75 11.56 0.22 -18.92
C GLU A 75 10.54 1.20 -19.51
N PHE A 76 10.61 2.46 -19.07
CA PHE A 76 9.83 3.57 -19.61
C PHE A 76 10.76 4.66 -20.14
N ALA A 77 10.34 5.34 -21.20
CA ALA A 77 11.07 6.45 -21.75
C ALA A 77 10.82 7.72 -20.93
N ALA A 78 11.76 8.68 -21.00
CA ALA A 78 11.51 10.02 -20.48
C ALA A 78 10.31 10.65 -21.21
N ASP A 79 9.54 11.45 -20.49
CA ASP A 79 8.29 12.09 -20.93
C ASP A 79 7.09 11.14 -21.15
N ASP A 80 7.25 9.82 -20.95
CA ASP A 80 6.11 8.89 -20.92
C ASP A 80 5.09 9.30 -19.86
N GLN A 81 3.81 9.26 -20.21
CA GLN A 81 2.71 9.51 -19.28
C GLN A 81 2.13 8.19 -18.77
N LEU A 82 2.10 8.05 -17.44
CA LEU A 82 1.57 6.87 -16.78
C LEU A 82 0.37 7.25 -15.93
N ALA A 83 -0.72 6.49 -16.06
CA ALA A 83 -1.86 6.60 -15.15
C ALA A 83 -1.58 5.75 -13.90
N VAL A 84 -1.37 6.42 -12.76
CA VAL A 84 -1.06 5.77 -11.50
C VAL A 84 -2.26 5.82 -10.56
N LYS A 85 -2.52 4.68 -9.90
CA LYS A 85 -3.49 4.56 -8.81
C LYS A 85 -2.74 4.31 -7.52
N LEU A 86 -2.83 5.23 -6.58
CA LEU A 86 -2.22 5.15 -5.26
C LEU A 86 -3.32 4.97 -4.21
N ILE A 87 -3.09 4.10 -3.22
CA ILE A 87 -3.97 3.96 -2.06
C ILE A 87 -3.18 4.37 -0.83
N LEU A 88 -3.51 5.53 -0.27
CA LEU A 88 -2.95 6.01 0.99
C LEU A 88 -3.70 5.39 2.18
N PRO A 89 -3.00 5.02 3.26
CA PRO A 89 -3.65 4.64 4.51
C PRO A 89 -4.55 5.75 5.08
N PRO A 90 -5.70 5.43 5.69
CA PRO A 90 -6.24 4.08 5.81
C PRO A 90 -6.82 3.54 4.49
N PHE A 91 -7.52 4.34 3.67
CA PHE A 91 -8.10 3.90 2.38
C PHE A 91 -8.41 5.07 1.41
N THR A 92 -7.51 6.05 1.27
CA THR A 92 -7.70 7.17 0.33
C THR A 92 -7.10 6.80 -1.03
N MET A 93 -7.96 6.65 -2.05
CA MET A 93 -7.53 6.39 -3.43
C MET A 93 -7.22 7.71 -4.15
N ILE A 94 -6.02 7.84 -4.69
CA ILE A 94 -5.61 8.94 -5.57
C ILE A 94 -5.38 8.36 -6.97
N ARG A 95 -5.96 9.02 -7.99
CA ARG A 95 -5.73 8.69 -9.40
C ARG A 95 -5.08 9.90 -10.05
N VAL A 96 -3.89 9.71 -10.60
CA VAL A 96 -3.09 10.82 -11.11
C VAL A 96 -2.27 10.36 -12.31
N HIS A 97 -2.11 11.25 -13.28
CA HIS A 97 -1.14 11.09 -14.35
C HIS A 97 0.22 11.58 -13.88
N VAL A 98 1.23 10.75 -14.12
CA VAL A 98 2.61 11.10 -13.84
C VAL A 98 3.41 11.09 -15.13
N LYS A 99 4.40 11.97 -15.19
CA LYS A 99 5.36 12.00 -16.29
C LYS A 99 6.68 11.36 -15.84
N VAL A 100 7.21 10.45 -16.64
CA VAL A 100 8.52 9.83 -16.37
C VAL A 100 9.62 10.87 -16.58
N ILE A 101 10.41 11.12 -15.54
CA ILE A 101 11.60 11.98 -15.60
C ILE A 101 12.80 11.16 -16.05
N ARG A 102 12.94 9.94 -15.51
CA ARG A 102 14.04 9.01 -15.82
C ARG A 102 13.70 7.59 -15.41
N ALA A 103 14.27 6.64 -16.13
CA ALA A 103 14.36 5.24 -15.77
C ALA A 103 15.84 4.85 -15.65
N VAL A 104 16.22 4.18 -14.56
CA VAL A 104 17.61 3.73 -14.35
C VAL A 104 17.59 2.25 -13.96
N PRO A 105 18.40 1.39 -14.59
CA PRO A 105 18.49 -0.02 -14.20
C PRO A 105 18.84 -0.18 -12.72
N VAL A 106 18.21 -1.14 -12.04
CA VAL A 106 18.54 -1.49 -10.65
C VAL A 106 19.86 -2.28 -10.63
N ALA A 107 20.69 -2.10 -9.60
CA ALA A 107 22.00 -2.73 -9.49
C ALA A 107 21.98 -4.26 -9.58
N ASP A 108 20.90 -4.89 -9.10
CA ASP A 108 20.72 -6.35 -9.11
C ASP A 108 20.22 -6.89 -10.47
N GLY A 109 20.09 -6.02 -11.49
CA GLY A 109 19.73 -6.37 -12.86
C GLY A 109 18.26 -6.75 -13.08
N GLN A 110 17.43 -6.69 -12.04
CA GLN A 110 16.00 -7.02 -12.12
C GLN A 110 15.16 -5.74 -12.06
N GLY A 111 14.94 -5.15 -13.24
CA GLY A 111 14.05 -4.00 -13.44
C GLY A 111 14.74 -2.63 -13.40
N PHE A 112 13.89 -1.60 -13.31
CA PHE A 112 14.25 -0.20 -13.48
C PHE A 112 13.64 0.63 -12.36
N THR A 113 14.45 1.48 -11.74
CA THR A 113 13.97 2.56 -10.87
C THR A 113 13.40 3.66 -11.76
N ILE A 114 12.09 3.86 -11.67
CA ILE A 114 11.36 4.89 -12.38
C ILE A 114 11.17 6.07 -11.45
N ALA A 115 11.58 7.27 -11.88
CA ALA A 115 11.29 8.51 -11.20
C ALA A 115 10.28 9.31 -12.01
N THR A 116 9.20 9.74 -11.37
CA THR A 116 8.11 10.45 -12.04
C THR A 116 7.74 11.74 -11.32
N GLU A 117 7.13 12.69 -12.04
CA GLU A 117 6.49 13.89 -11.49
C GLU A 117 4.97 13.86 -11.70
N PHE A 118 4.21 14.42 -10.76
CA PHE A 118 2.77 14.55 -10.91
C PHE A 118 2.42 15.62 -11.95
N VAL A 119 1.47 15.32 -12.84
CA VAL A 119 1.04 16.25 -13.89
C VAL A 119 -0.28 16.94 -13.52
N ASP A 120 -1.25 16.20 -13.00
CA ASP A 120 -2.64 16.67 -12.81
C ASP A 120 -3.21 16.34 -11.43
N LEU A 121 -2.40 16.52 -10.38
CA LEU A 121 -2.83 16.29 -9.00
C LEU A 121 -3.85 17.35 -8.56
N THR A 122 -5.03 16.93 -8.11
CA THR A 122 -6.03 17.85 -7.59
C THR A 122 -5.58 18.47 -6.25
N PRO A 123 -6.01 19.69 -5.89
CA PRO A 123 -5.63 20.29 -4.60
C PRO A 123 -6.01 19.43 -3.38
N ASP A 124 -7.16 18.75 -3.45
CA ASP A 124 -7.62 17.86 -2.38
C ASP A 124 -6.73 16.61 -2.27
N ASP A 125 -6.41 15.96 -3.40
CA ASP A 125 -5.50 14.81 -3.43
C ASP A 125 -4.08 15.20 -2.98
N GLN A 126 -3.61 16.39 -3.38
CA GLN A 126 -2.32 16.94 -2.97
C GLN A 126 -2.26 17.11 -1.46
N GLU A 127 -3.30 17.67 -0.85
CA GLU A 127 -3.37 17.85 0.59
C GLU A 127 -3.43 16.51 1.33
N HIS A 128 -4.17 15.52 0.82
CA HIS A 128 -4.14 14.15 1.37
C HIS A 128 -2.73 13.53 1.29
N LEU A 129 -2.04 13.72 0.17
CA LEU A 129 -0.68 13.25 -0.04
C LEU A 129 0.30 13.88 0.95
N ILE A 130 0.27 15.21 1.08
CA ILE A 130 1.14 15.96 1.99
C ILE A 130 0.94 15.51 3.43
N ARG A 131 -0.31 15.42 3.90
CA ARG A 131 -0.61 14.94 5.26
C ARG A 131 -0.06 13.54 5.50
N HIS A 132 -0.22 12.64 4.51
CA HIS A 132 0.31 11.29 4.62
C HIS A 132 1.84 11.28 4.73
N ILE A 133 2.54 12.02 3.86
CA ILE A 133 4.01 12.12 3.88
C ILE A 133 4.50 12.63 5.24
N LEU A 134 3.91 13.73 5.74
CA LEU A 134 4.26 14.31 7.04
C LEU A 134 4.02 13.32 8.18
N HIS A 135 2.91 12.58 8.14
CA HIS A 135 2.60 11.56 9.12
C HIS A 135 3.67 10.46 9.15
N VAL A 136 4.02 9.90 7.98
CA VAL A 136 5.05 8.85 7.86
C VAL A 136 6.42 9.35 8.32
N GLN A 137 6.80 10.57 7.95
CA GLN A 137 8.06 11.18 8.40
C GLN A 137 8.10 11.37 9.92
N ALA A 138 7.00 11.86 10.52
CA ALA A 138 6.90 12.02 11.96
C ALA A 138 6.98 10.67 12.69
N GLN A 139 6.39 9.60 12.15
CA GLN A 139 6.51 8.26 12.70
C GLN A 139 7.96 7.75 12.67
N ARG A 140 8.66 7.92 11.53
CA ARG A 140 10.08 7.54 11.40
C ARG A 140 10.98 8.26 12.39
N LEU A 141 10.76 9.57 12.58
CA LEU A 141 11.52 10.38 13.56
C LEU A 141 11.31 9.90 15.00
N ARG A 142 10.10 9.45 15.35
CA ARG A 142 9.82 8.90 16.69
C ARG A 142 10.48 7.54 16.89
N ALA A 143 10.43 6.67 15.87
CA ALA A 143 11.07 5.35 15.91
C ALA A 143 12.60 5.47 16.04
N GLY A 144 13.23 6.40 15.31
CA GLY A 144 14.67 6.62 15.36
C GLY A 144 15.19 7.21 16.68
N ARG A 145 14.34 7.85 17.49
CA ARG A 145 14.69 8.36 18.83
C ARG A 145 14.59 7.30 19.93
N GLY A 146 14.06 6.11 19.62
CA GLY A 146 13.86 5.01 20.57
C GLY A 146 14.98 3.98 20.60
N GLN A 147 16.07 4.15 19.84
CA GLN A 147 17.26 3.30 19.91
C GLN A 147 18.26 3.96 20.89
N PRO A 148 18.38 3.50 22.15
CA PRO A 148 19.46 3.95 23.01
C PRO A 148 20.79 3.40 22.47
N ASN A 149 21.80 4.27 22.41
CA ASN A 149 23.21 3.88 22.32
C ASN A 149 23.65 3.16 23.59
#